data_AF-A0A382P2A4-F1
#
_entry.id   AF-A0A382P2A4-F1
#
_cell.length_a   1.000
_cell.length_b   1.000
_cell.length_c   1.000
_cell.angle_alpha   90.00
_cell.angle_beta   90.00
_cell.angle_gamma   90.00
#
_symmetry.space_group_name_H-M   'P 1'
#
loop_
_entity.id
_entity.type
_entity.pdbx_description
1 polymer ?
#
loop_
_entity_poly.entity_id
_entity_poly.type
_entity_poly.pdbx_seq_one_letter_code
_entity_poly.pdbx_strand_id
1 'polypeptide(L)'
;MKESLRAFMKGLIDYAGLFPPAKLPLDEAIDDYVMHLKGENSWMLGRFIIPLSKLNQLDRFVPLFDEIGALELAVLGNWGNSDDEYLSNISNDMAQISDYRNKHSGKVRIGVYECKLPSNSPSKETMKKATDLLNQNKLSHYHEFPELPDVGINYSTDEDESSWDEEILPVVSMIAELEGAGIKLRCGGIVKEAFPTV
;
A
#
# COMPACT_ATOMS: atom_id res chain seq x y z
N MET A 1 22.73 19.79 -4.36
CA MET A 1 21.75 19.21 -3.40
C MET A 1 22.52 18.70 -2.20
N LYS A 2 22.04 18.88 -0.97
CA LYS A 2 22.71 18.30 0.22
C LYS A 2 22.58 16.78 0.19
N GLU A 3 23.61 16.05 0.62
CA GLU A 3 23.58 14.58 0.67
C GLU A 3 22.46 14.03 1.57
N SER A 4 22.15 14.73 2.67
CA SER A 4 21.01 14.37 3.53
C SER A 4 19.67 14.46 2.81
N LEU A 5 19.49 15.46 1.95
CA LEU A 5 18.26 15.60 1.15
C LEU A 5 18.20 14.51 0.06
N ARG A 6 19.34 14.21 -0.58
CA ARG A 6 19.42 13.11 -1.55
C ARG A 6 19.11 11.76 -0.89
N ALA A 7 19.61 11.51 0.31
CA ALA A 7 19.30 10.30 1.06
C ALA A 7 17.81 10.21 1.42
N PHE A 8 17.22 11.32 1.90
CA PHE A 8 15.80 11.40 2.24
C PHE A 8 14.87 11.17 1.04
N MET A 9 15.19 11.75 -0.11
CA MET A 9 14.33 11.68 -1.30
C MET A 9 14.50 10.40 -2.12
N LYS A 10 15.51 9.57 -1.83
CA LYS A 10 15.79 8.37 -2.60
C LYS A 10 14.64 7.37 -2.50
N GLY A 11 14.02 7.03 -3.63
CA GLY A 11 12.88 6.11 -3.69
C GLY A 11 11.65 6.58 -2.89
N LEU A 12 11.55 7.87 -2.59
CA LEU A 12 10.49 8.44 -1.75
C LEU A 12 9.13 8.43 -2.45
N ILE A 13 9.10 8.46 -3.79
CA ILE A 13 7.88 8.63 -4.57
C ILE A 13 7.53 7.32 -5.25
N ASP A 14 6.53 6.60 -4.74
CA ASP A 14 5.94 5.49 -5.48
C ASP A 14 5.04 6.00 -6.61
N TYR A 15 5.06 5.31 -7.75
CA TYR A 15 4.29 5.69 -8.93
C TYR A 15 2.89 5.04 -8.89
N ALA A 16 1.85 5.88 -8.88
CA ALA A 16 0.46 5.48 -8.70
C ALA A 16 -0.42 5.86 -9.91
N GLY A 17 0.10 5.76 -11.15
CA GLY A 17 -0.59 6.23 -12.37
C GLY A 17 -1.98 5.60 -12.63
N LEU A 18 -2.23 4.40 -12.12
CA LEU A 18 -3.53 3.71 -12.24
C LEU A 18 -4.65 4.33 -11.40
N PHE A 19 -4.31 5.22 -10.47
CA PHE A 19 -5.23 5.75 -9.47
C PHE A 19 -5.56 7.22 -9.75
N PRO A 20 -6.69 7.74 -9.23
CA PRO A 20 -7.00 9.17 -9.34
C PRO A 20 -5.85 10.06 -8.84
N PRO A 21 -5.65 11.25 -9.47
CA PRO A 21 -6.47 11.80 -10.55
C PRO A 21 -6.11 11.28 -11.95
N ALA A 22 -4.96 10.63 -12.13
CA ALA A 22 -4.45 10.22 -13.45
C ALA A 22 -5.32 9.12 -14.09
N LYS A 23 -5.67 8.08 -13.33
CA LYS A 23 -6.51 6.94 -13.78
C LYS A 23 -6.08 6.37 -15.14
N LEU A 24 -4.78 6.29 -15.39
CA LEU A 24 -4.25 5.85 -16.68
C LEU A 24 -4.58 4.37 -16.94
N PRO A 25 -4.77 3.98 -18.21
CA PRO A 25 -4.66 2.60 -18.66
C PRO A 25 -3.32 1.97 -18.22
N LEU A 26 -3.27 0.64 -18.08
CA LEU A 26 -2.08 -0.04 -17.54
C LEU A 26 -0.84 0.10 -18.43
N ASP A 27 -1.04 0.03 -19.74
CA ASP A 27 -0.01 0.28 -20.75
C ASP A 27 0.56 1.69 -20.63
N GLU A 28 -0.29 2.72 -20.63
CA GLU A 28 0.16 4.11 -20.47
C GLU A 28 0.88 4.34 -19.14
N ALA A 29 0.35 3.79 -18.04
CA ALA A 29 0.97 3.91 -16.72
C ALA A 29 2.37 3.24 -16.67
N ILE A 30 2.56 2.11 -17.35
CA ILE A 30 3.86 1.43 -17.40
C ILE A 30 4.84 2.20 -18.29
N ASP A 31 4.39 2.71 -19.43
CA ASP A 31 5.24 3.51 -20.33
C ASP A 31 5.73 4.78 -19.61
N ASP A 32 4.85 5.47 -18.90
CA ASP A 32 5.21 6.62 -18.04
C ASP A 32 6.20 6.22 -16.94
N TYR A 33 5.95 5.12 -16.25
CA TYR A 33 6.85 4.63 -15.20
C TYR A 33 8.25 4.32 -15.75
N VAL A 34 8.34 3.63 -16.89
CA VAL A 34 9.60 3.35 -17.59
C VAL A 34 10.29 4.63 -18.04
N MET A 35 9.54 5.60 -18.58
CA MET A 35 10.07 6.91 -18.95
C MET A 35 10.69 7.62 -17.73
N HIS A 36 10.00 7.63 -16.59
CA HIS A 36 10.49 8.24 -15.35
C HIS A 36 11.72 7.52 -14.79
N LEU A 37 11.79 6.19 -14.88
CA LEU A 37 12.97 5.41 -14.49
C LEU A 37 14.21 5.71 -15.34
N LYS A 38 14.03 6.11 -16.59
CA LYS A 38 15.12 6.53 -17.50
C LYS A 38 15.47 8.02 -17.39
N GLY A 39 14.70 8.80 -16.63
CA GLY A 39 14.90 10.23 -16.47
C GLY A 39 15.96 10.62 -15.45
N GLU A 40 16.34 11.90 -15.43
CA GLU A 40 17.37 12.45 -14.52
C GLU A 40 16.99 12.34 -13.03
N ASN A 41 15.69 12.30 -12.73
CA ASN A 41 15.15 12.23 -11.37
C ASN A 41 14.75 10.81 -10.94
N SER A 42 15.14 9.77 -11.69
CA SER A 42 14.77 8.38 -11.42
C SER A 42 15.16 7.90 -10.02
N TRP A 43 16.23 8.47 -9.44
CA TRP A 43 16.69 8.16 -8.09
C TRP A 43 15.67 8.49 -6.98
N MET A 44 14.68 9.36 -7.26
CA MET A 44 13.59 9.67 -6.34
C MET A 44 12.42 8.69 -6.44
N LEU A 45 12.32 7.98 -7.56
CA LEU A 45 11.19 7.11 -7.88
C LEU A 45 11.36 5.76 -7.17
N GLY A 46 10.28 5.31 -6.54
CA GLY A 46 10.17 4.03 -5.85
C GLY A 46 9.45 2.99 -6.72
N ARG A 47 8.46 2.36 -6.12
CA ARG A 47 7.73 1.21 -6.66
C ARG A 47 6.59 1.62 -7.56
N PHE A 48 6.16 0.72 -8.45
CA PHE A 48 4.89 0.84 -9.15
C PHE A 48 3.77 0.27 -8.29
N ILE A 49 2.73 1.06 -8.02
CA ILE A 49 1.56 0.62 -7.24
C ILE A 49 0.56 -0.06 -8.17
N ILE A 50 0.16 -1.30 -7.83
CA ILE A 50 -0.79 -2.07 -8.64
C ILE A 50 -1.75 -2.90 -7.77
N PRO A 51 -3.04 -3.02 -8.15
CA PRO A 51 -3.92 -4.01 -7.55
C PRO A 51 -3.42 -5.44 -7.81
N LEU A 52 -3.48 -6.31 -6.81
CA LEU A 52 -3.02 -7.69 -6.94
C LEU A 52 -3.73 -8.42 -8.10
N SER A 53 -5.03 -8.15 -8.28
CA SER A 53 -5.85 -8.68 -9.38
C SER A 53 -5.36 -8.34 -10.79
N LYS A 54 -4.48 -7.33 -10.94
CA LYS A 54 -3.88 -6.94 -12.22
C LYS A 54 -2.45 -7.44 -12.41
N LEU A 55 -1.86 -8.17 -11.45
CA LEU A 55 -0.46 -8.65 -11.54
C LEU A 55 -0.17 -9.39 -12.84
N ASN A 56 -1.00 -10.36 -13.23
CA ASN A 56 -0.77 -11.14 -14.46
C ASN A 56 -0.79 -10.28 -15.74
N GLN A 57 -1.43 -9.11 -15.72
CA GLN A 57 -1.42 -8.20 -16.88
C GLN A 57 -0.05 -7.54 -17.07
N LEU A 58 0.82 -7.56 -16.05
CA LEU A 58 2.19 -7.07 -16.12
C LEU A 58 3.13 -8.00 -16.90
N ASP A 59 2.77 -9.26 -17.12
CA ASP A 59 3.63 -10.26 -17.76
C ASP A 59 4.28 -9.76 -19.06
N ARG A 60 3.48 -9.10 -19.92
CA ARG A 60 3.93 -8.57 -21.21
C ARG A 60 4.88 -7.38 -21.10
N PHE A 61 4.89 -6.71 -19.95
CA PHE A 61 5.69 -5.52 -19.70
C PHE A 61 6.99 -5.82 -18.94
N VAL A 62 7.09 -6.97 -18.25
CA VAL A 62 8.31 -7.37 -17.52
C VAL A 62 9.58 -7.24 -18.38
N PRO A 63 9.61 -7.62 -19.68
CA PRO A 63 10.80 -7.44 -20.50
C PRO A 63 11.27 -5.99 -20.68
N LEU A 64 10.40 -4.99 -20.51
CA LEU A 64 10.77 -3.57 -20.62
C LEU A 64 11.76 -3.12 -19.53
N PHE A 65 11.86 -3.90 -18.44
CA PHE A 65 12.71 -3.61 -17.30
C PHE A 65 14.10 -4.26 -17.38
N ASP A 66 14.38 -5.11 -18.39
CA ASP A 66 15.65 -5.87 -18.49
C ASP A 66 16.89 -4.94 -18.51
N GLU A 67 16.79 -3.72 -19.03
CA GLU A 67 17.87 -2.70 -19.04
C GLU A 67 17.85 -1.74 -17.84
N ILE A 68 16.79 -1.75 -17.03
CA ILE A 68 16.60 -0.84 -15.89
C ILE A 68 16.94 -1.55 -14.57
N GLY A 69 16.50 -2.80 -14.42
CA GLY A 69 16.58 -3.58 -13.19
C GLY A 69 15.30 -4.37 -12.93
N ALA A 70 15.12 -4.85 -11.70
CA ALA A 70 13.88 -5.53 -11.35
C ALA A 70 12.70 -4.53 -11.31
N LEU A 71 11.53 -4.96 -11.77
CA LEU A 71 10.28 -4.23 -11.57
C LEU A 71 9.90 -4.28 -10.08
N GLU A 72 10.07 -3.16 -9.40
CA GLU A 72 9.74 -2.97 -7.97
C GLU A 72 8.24 -2.64 -7.83
N LEU A 73 7.52 -3.45 -7.04
CA LEU A 73 6.06 -3.38 -6.90
C LEU A 73 5.64 -3.16 -5.44
N ALA A 74 4.63 -2.30 -5.28
CA ALA A 74 3.76 -2.24 -4.12
C ALA A 74 2.38 -2.73 -4.55
N VAL A 75 1.90 -3.82 -3.92
CA VAL A 75 0.64 -4.46 -4.32
C VAL A 75 -0.48 -4.09 -3.36
N LEU A 76 -1.65 -3.76 -3.92
CA LEU A 76 -2.88 -3.60 -3.15
C LEU A 76 -3.60 -4.95 -3.09
N GLY A 77 -3.63 -5.54 -1.91
CA GLY A 77 -4.29 -6.81 -1.64
C GLY A 77 -5.78 -6.70 -1.42
N ASN A 78 -6.42 -7.86 -1.33
CA ASN A 78 -7.81 -7.98 -0.94
C ASN A 78 -7.94 -7.85 0.58
N TRP A 79 -9.07 -7.33 1.05
CA TRP A 79 -9.45 -7.35 2.46
C TRP A 79 -10.74 -8.17 2.63
N GLY A 80 -11.18 -8.39 3.86
CA GLY A 80 -12.47 -9.01 4.17
C GLY A 80 -13.27 -8.17 5.14
N ASN A 81 -14.58 -8.37 5.27
CA ASN A 81 -15.43 -7.63 6.22
C ASN A 81 -15.59 -8.38 7.55
N SER A 82 -14.74 -9.37 7.78
CA SER A 82 -14.64 -10.15 9.01
C SER A 82 -13.21 -10.65 9.18
N ASP A 83 -12.84 -10.98 10.41
CA ASP A 83 -11.53 -11.52 10.75
C ASP A 83 -11.20 -12.79 9.94
N ASP A 84 -12.15 -13.71 9.77
CA ASP A 84 -11.96 -14.95 9.01
C ASP A 84 -11.78 -14.70 7.52
N GLU A 85 -12.60 -13.84 6.93
CA GLU A 85 -12.50 -13.47 5.52
C GLU A 85 -11.17 -12.77 5.23
N TYR A 86 -10.75 -11.89 6.13
CA TYR A 86 -9.48 -11.16 6.02
C TYR A 86 -8.27 -12.09 6.04
N LEU A 87 -8.21 -13.05 6.98
CA LEU A 87 -7.14 -14.05 7.02
C LEU A 87 -7.15 -14.97 5.79
N SER A 88 -8.33 -15.36 5.32
CA SER A 88 -8.48 -16.17 4.11
C SER A 88 -7.96 -15.42 2.87
N ASN A 89 -8.34 -14.16 2.73
CA ASN A 89 -7.93 -13.32 1.60
C ASN A 89 -6.42 -13.04 1.61
N ILE A 90 -5.83 -12.71 2.76
CA ILE A 90 -4.36 -12.56 2.86
C ILE A 90 -3.66 -13.87 2.50
N SER A 91 -4.16 -15.02 2.94
CA SER A 91 -3.58 -16.32 2.61
C SER A 91 -3.60 -16.60 1.10
N ASN A 92 -4.71 -16.29 0.44
CA ASN A 92 -4.84 -16.41 -1.01
C ASN A 92 -3.92 -15.43 -1.75
N ASP A 93 -3.82 -14.19 -1.25
CA ASP A 93 -2.94 -13.17 -1.81
C ASP A 93 -1.46 -13.60 -1.70
N MET A 94 -1.05 -14.19 -0.58
CA MET A 94 0.32 -14.69 -0.41
C MET A 94 0.66 -15.81 -1.40
N ALA A 95 -0.30 -16.71 -1.68
CA ALA A 95 -0.11 -17.72 -2.71
C ALA A 95 0.11 -17.07 -4.09
N GLN A 96 -0.72 -16.09 -4.46
CA GLN A 96 -0.58 -15.36 -5.73
C GLN A 96 0.76 -14.61 -5.82
N ILE A 97 1.18 -13.93 -4.73
CA ILE A 97 2.47 -13.21 -4.68
C ILE A 97 3.63 -14.19 -4.82
N SER A 98 3.60 -15.32 -4.11
CA SER A 98 4.63 -16.36 -4.19
C SER A 98 4.75 -16.91 -5.61
N ASP A 99 3.62 -17.28 -6.22
CA ASP A 99 3.58 -17.79 -7.59
C ASP A 99 4.10 -16.76 -8.59
N TYR A 100 3.71 -15.50 -8.46
CA TYR A 100 4.17 -14.43 -9.35
C TYR A 100 5.68 -14.14 -9.20
N ARG A 101 6.20 -14.14 -7.98
CA ARG A 101 7.65 -14.02 -7.71
C ARG A 101 8.42 -15.20 -8.32
N ASN A 102 7.91 -16.42 -8.18
CA ASN A 102 8.55 -17.62 -8.74
C ASN A 102 8.56 -17.58 -10.28
N LYS A 103 7.44 -17.19 -10.88
CA LYS A 103 7.29 -17.04 -12.34
C LYS A 103 8.27 -16.04 -12.94
N HIS A 104 8.52 -14.92 -12.25
CA HIS A 104 9.38 -13.83 -12.70
C HIS A 104 10.64 -13.67 -11.86
N SER A 105 11.24 -14.80 -11.45
CA SER A 105 12.39 -14.84 -10.56
C SER A 105 13.53 -13.94 -11.05
N GLY A 106 13.97 -13.03 -10.19
CA GLY A 106 15.02 -12.05 -10.48
C GLY A 106 14.59 -10.83 -11.31
N LYS A 107 13.41 -10.86 -11.94
CA LYS A 107 12.88 -9.77 -12.76
C LYS A 107 11.84 -8.89 -12.06
N VAL A 108 11.13 -9.45 -11.07
CA VAL A 108 10.11 -8.72 -10.29
C VAL A 108 10.44 -8.80 -8.81
N ARG A 109 10.24 -7.69 -8.11
CA ARG A 109 10.28 -7.62 -6.64
C ARG A 109 9.00 -7.01 -6.12
N ILE A 110 8.22 -7.81 -5.40
CA ILE A 110 7.06 -7.32 -4.65
C ILE A 110 7.54 -7.08 -3.22
N GLY A 111 7.68 -5.82 -2.81
CA GLY A 111 8.26 -5.47 -1.50
C GLY A 111 7.22 -4.98 -0.48
N VAL A 112 6.10 -4.46 -0.96
CA VAL A 112 5.05 -3.86 -0.13
C VAL A 112 3.71 -4.50 -0.42
N TYR A 113 2.94 -4.75 0.63
CA TYR A 113 1.55 -5.18 0.58
C TYR A 113 0.67 -4.21 1.36
N GLU A 114 -0.39 -3.70 0.76
CA GLU A 114 -1.35 -2.81 1.43
C GLU A 114 -2.77 -3.36 1.30
N CYS A 115 -3.54 -3.31 2.38
CA CYS A 115 -4.96 -3.69 2.36
C CYS A 115 -5.74 -2.91 3.43
N LYS A 116 -7.07 -2.97 3.40
CA LYS A 116 -7.91 -2.45 4.48
C LYS A 116 -7.95 -3.45 5.64
N LEU A 117 -8.09 -2.97 6.88
CA LEU A 117 -8.42 -3.78 8.05
C LEU A 117 -9.82 -4.41 7.89
N PRO A 118 -10.11 -5.53 8.58
CA PRO A 118 -11.43 -6.15 8.49
C PRO A 118 -12.57 -5.36 9.12
N SER A 119 -12.23 -4.47 10.05
CA SER A 119 -13.13 -3.55 10.73
C SER A 119 -12.30 -2.42 11.37
N ASN A 120 -12.97 -1.43 11.98
CA ASN A 120 -12.32 -0.44 12.84
C ASN A 120 -11.87 -1.01 14.19
N SER A 121 -12.12 -2.29 14.48
CA SER A 121 -11.77 -2.95 15.75
C SER A 121 -11.40 -4.42 15.53
N PRO A 122 -10.39 -4.72 14.70
CA PRO A 122 -9.99 -6.10 14.42
C PRO A 122 -9.44 -6.76 15.69
N SER A 123 -9.61 -8.08 15.83
CA SER A 123 -9.03 -8.76 16.98
C SER A 123 -7.49 -8.79 16.90
N LYS A 124 -6.83 -8.70 18.06
CA LYS A 124 -5.37 -8.82 18.16
C LYS A 124 -4.86 -10.15 17.61
N GLU A 125 -5.61 -11.24 17.80
CA GLU A 125 -5.24 -12.56 17.29
C GLU A 125 -5.21 -12.57 15.76
N THR A 126 -6.22 -12.01 15.12
CA THR A 126 -6.29 -11.87 13.66
C THR A 126 -5.15 -11.04 13.12
N MET A 127 -4.90 -9.86 13.69
CA MET A 127 -3.81 -9.01 13.24
C MET A 127 -2.45 -9.67 13.45
N LYS A 128 -2.25 -10.41 14.55
CA LYS A 128 -1.02 -11.18 14.76
C LYS A 128 -0.82 -12.24 13.68
N LYS A 129 -1.85 -13.04 13.38
CA LYS A 129 -1.78 -14.09 12.34
C LYS A 129 -1.47 -13.50 10.96
N ALA A 130 -2.14 -12.40 10.60
CA ALA A 130 -1.89 -11.69 9.35
C ALA A 130 -0.45 -11.16 9.27
N THR A 131 0.03 -10.49 10.32
CA THR A 131 1.39 -9.96 10.40
C THR A 131 2.44 -11.07 10.31
N ASP A 132 2.27 -12.16 11.06
CA ASP A 132 3.19 -13.31 11.01
C ASP A 132 3.31 -13.86 9.58
N LEU A 133 2.18 -13.99 8.87
CA LEU A 133 2.14 -14.49 7.50
C LEU A 133 2.79 -13.53 6.49
N LEU A 134 2.53 -12.23 6.61
CA LEU A 134 3.11 -11.19 5.75
C LEU A 134 4.63 -11.07 5.97
N ASN A 135 5.08 -11.13 7.23
CA ASN A 135 6.50 -11.13 7.60
C ASN A 135 7.23 -12.37 7.07
N GLN A 136 6.63 -13.56 7.16
CA GLN A 136 7.19 -14.79 6.57
C GLN A 136 7.40 -14.65 5.06
N ASN A 137 6.55 -13.86 4.39
CA ASN A 137 6.65 -13.54 2.96
C ASN A 137 7.56 -12.32 2.67
N LYS A 138 8.26 -11.79 3.68
CA LYS A 138 9.22 -10.68 3.57
C LYS A 138 8.60 -9.43 2.95
N LEU A 139 7.38 -9.09 3.36
CA LEU A 139 6.66 -7.91 2.92
C LEU A 139 6.66 -6.87 4.04
N SER A 140 7.02 -5.63 3.71
CA SER A 140 6.53 -4.50 4.49
C SER A 140 5.04 -4.38 4.23
N HIS A 141 4.22 -4.22 5.28
CA HIS A 141 2.79 -4.17 5.09
C HIS A 141 2.10 -3.06 5.87
N TYR A 142 1.11 -2.46 5.22
CA TYR A 142 0.37 -1.33 5.75
C TYR A 142 -1.12 -1.59 5.65
N HIS A 143 -1.81 -1.34 6.75
CA HIS A 143 -3.24 -1.56 6.87
C HIS A 143 -3.98 -0.23 6.98
N GLU A 144 -5.03 -0.08 6.19
CA GLU A 144 -5.88 1.12 6.18
C GLU A 144 -7.16 0.86 6.96
N PHE A 145 -7.64 1.84 7.73
CA PHE A 145 -8.96 1.73 8.34
C PHE A 145 -10.04 1.67 7.24
N PRO A 146 -11.03 0.76 7.35
CA PRO A 146 -12.10 0.68 6.37
C PRO A 146 -12.98 1.92 6.41
N GLU A 147 -13.18 2.52 7.58
CA GLU A 147 -13.91 3.78 7.79
C GLU A 147 -13.14 4.66 8.79
N LEU A 148 -13.15 5.99 8.61
CA LEU A 148 -12.58 6.91 9.59
C LEU A 148 -13.71 7.63 10.32
N PRO A 149 -13.61 7.83 11.63
CA PRO A 149 -14.63 8.56 12.37
C PRO A 149 -14.67 10.01 11.91
N ASP A 150 -15.87 10.61 12.02
CA ASP A 150 -16.06 12.02 11.70
C ASP A 150 -15.15 12.89 12.58
N VAL A 151 -14.31 13.70 11.94
CA VAL A 151 -13.43 14.64 12.65
C VAL A 151 -14.18 15.96 12.83
N GLY A 152 -14.68 16.19 14.05
CA GLY A 152 -15.44 17.37 14.42
C GLY A 152 -14.78 18.10 15.59
N ILE A 153 -13.91 19.08 15.29
CA ILE A 153 -13.48 20.03 16.32
C ILE A 153 -14.64 20.99 16.55
N ASN A 154 -15.20 21.00 17.75
CA ASN A 154 -16.13 22.04 18.14
C ASN A 154 -15.34 23.33 18.38
N TYR A 155 -15.23 24.17 17.36
CA TYR A 155 -14.52 25.45 17.42
C TYR A 155 -15.10 26.48 18.41
N SER A 156 -16.24 26.19 19.05
CA SER A 156 -16.79 27.03 20.12
C SER A 156 -16.35 26.58 21.52
N THR A 157 -15.96 25.32 21.68
CA THR A 157 -15.51 24.74 22.97
C THR A 157 -14.04 24.31 22.95
N ASP A 158 -13.41 24.27 21.76
CA ASP A 158 -12.11 23.64 21.50
C ASP A 158 -12.07 22.16 21.95
N GLU A 159 -13.23 21.52 22.08
CA GLU A 159 -13.34 20.10 22.40
C GLU A 159 -13.41 19.28 21.11
N ASP A 160 -12.70 18.16 21.11
CA ASP A 160 -12.82 17.14 20.07
C ASP A 160 -14.05 16.30 20.39
N GLU A 161 -15.11 16.44 19.59
CA GLU A 161 -16.34 15.65 19.72
C GLU A 161 -16.29 14.37 18.88
N SER A 162 -15.15 14.05 18.26
CA SER A 162 -14.98 12.83 17.47
C SER A 162 -14.80 11.60 18.36
N SER A 163 -15.13 10.44 17.80
CA SER A 163 -14.76 9.13 18.38
C SER A 163 -13.33 8.70 18.01
N TRP A 164 -12.48 9.62 17.54
CA TRP A 164 -11.14 9.29 17.04
C TRP A 164 -10.27 8.56 18.08
N ASP A 165 -10.20 9.10 19.29
CA ASP A 165 -9.40 8.52 20.36
C ASP A 165 -9.93 7.16 20.83
N GLU A 166 -11.24 6.93 20.71
CA GLU A 166 -11.89 5.69 21.09
C GLU A 166 -11.77 4.60 20.02
N GLU A 167 -11.80 4.97 18.73
CA GLU A 167 -11.79 4.02 17.62
C GLU A 167 -10.40 3.78 17.02
N ILE A 168 -9.61 4.85 16.81
CA ILE A 168 -8.35 4.77 16.06
C ILE A 168 -7.18 4.41 16.97
N LEU A 169 -7.03 5.09 18.12
CA LEU A 169 -5.86 4.93 18.98
C LEU A 169 -5.68 3.50 19.54
N PRO A 170 -6.73 2.77 19.96
CA PRO A 170 -6.56 1.41 20.46
C PRO A 170 -6.02 0.46 19.39
N VAL A 171 -6.49 0.61 18.15
CA VAL A 171 -6.05 -0.22 17.02
C VAL A 171 -4.63 0.13 16.61
N VAL A 172 -4.28 1.42 16.52
CA VAL A 172 -2.90 1.86 16.24
C VAL A 172 -1.94 1.35 17.31
N SER A 173 -2.33 1.44 18.60
CA SER A 173 -1.53 0.95 19.72
C SER A 173 -1.32 -0.56 19.66
N MET A 174 -2.39 -1.32 19.37
CA MET A 174 -2.31 -2.77 19.20
C MET A 174 -1.41 -3.16 18.04
N ILE A 175 -1.48 -2.48 16.89
CA ILE A 175 -0.65 -2.77 15.72
C ILE A 175 0.80 -2.36 15.95
N ALA A 176 1.06 -1.29 16.72
CA ALA A 176 2.42 -0.88 17.08
C ALA A 176 3.17 -1.93 17.92
N GLU A 177 2.46 -2.82 18.63
CA GLU A 177 3.05 -3.97 19.32
C GLU A 177 3.42 -5.13 18.37
N LEU A 178 2.97 -5.10 17.11
CA LEU A 178 3.22 -6.14 16.11
C LEU A 178 4.39 -5.73 15.21
N GLU A 179 5.54 -6.36 15.42
CA GLU A 179 6.74 -6.09 14.62
C GLU A 179 6.49 -6.33 13.12
N GLY A 180 6.86 -5.36 12.28
CA GLY A 180 6.70 -5.42 10.83
C GLY A 180 5.37 -4.88 10.30
N ALA A 181 4.39 -4.63 11.18
CA ALA A 181 3.11 -4.06 10.80
C ALA A 181 3.11 -2.52 10.79
N GLY A 182 2.42 -1.95 9.81
CA GLY A 182 2.15 -0.52 9.73
C GLY A 182 0.67 -0.20 9.60
N ILE A 183 0.29 0.99 10.05
CA ILE A 183 -0.99 1.63 9.71
C ILE A 183 -0.73 2.69 8.64
N LYS A 184 -1.68 2.83 7.71
CA LYS A 184 -1.70 3.90 6.73
C LYS A 184 -3.02 4.66 6.82
N LEU A 185 -2.91 5.98 6.86
CA LEU A 185 -4.03 6.91 6.75
C LEU A 185 -3.94 7.62 5.40
N ARG A 186 -5.05 7.68 4.66
CA ARG A 186 -5.10 8.42 3.40
C ARG A 186 -5.46 9.88 3.69
N CYS A 187 -4.52 10.78 3.41
CA CYS A 187 -4.69 12.22 3.66
C CYS A 187 -4.76 13.04 2.36
N GLY A 188 -5.23 12.46 1.25
CA GLY A 188 -5.06 13.02 -0.10
C GLY A 188 -6.36 13.32 -0.85
N GLY A 189 -6.30 14.34 -1.70
CA GLY A 189 -7.35 14.79 -2.61
C GLY A 189 -7.11 16.26 -2.97
N ILE A 190 -7.12 16.62 -4.26
CA ILE A 190 -7.00 18.04 -4.67
C ILE A 190 -8.31 18.80 -4.40
N VAL A 191 -9.42 18.06 -4.42
CA VAL A 191 -10.78 18.53 -4.12
C VAL A 191 -11.45 17.54 -3.15
N LYS A 192 -12.51 17.97 -2.46
CA LYS A 192 -13.24 17.14 -1.47
C LYS A 192 -13.69 15.81 -2.07
N GLU A 193 -14.07 15.80 -3.33
CA GLU A 193 -14.57 14.63 -4.05
C GLU A 193 -13.45 13.67 -4.51
N ALA A 194 -12.18 14.11 -4.43
CA ALA A 194 -11.01 13.30 -4.72
C ALA A 194 -10.50 12.54 -3.49
N PHE A 195 -11.09 12.80 -2.31
CA PHE A 195 -10.89 11.93 -1.15
C PHE A 195 -11.60 10.60 -1.45
N PRO A 196 -10.92 9.45 -1.27
CA PRO A 196 -11.59 8.17 -1.34
C PRO A 196 -12.76 8.18 -0.38
N THR A 197 -13.95 7.79 -0.84
CA THR A 197 -15.04 7.43 0.05
C THR A 197 -14.51 6.25 0.87
N VAL A 198 -14.22 6.50 2.14
CA VAL A 198 -13.77 5.47 3.09
C VAL A 198 -14.80 4.35 3.07
#